data_AF-A0A9J5YGG2-F1
#
_entry.id   AF-A0A9J5YGG2-F1
#
_cell.length_a   1.000
_cell.length_b   1.000
_cell.length_c   1.000
_cell.angle_alpha   90.00
_cell.angle_beta   90.00
_cell.angle_gamma   90.00
#
_symmetry.space_group_name_H-M   'P 1'
#
loop_
_entity.id
_entity.type
_entity.pdbx_description
1 polymer ?
#
loop_
_entity_poly.entity_id
_entity_poly.type
_entity_poly.pdbx_seq_one_letter_code
_entity_poly.pdbx_strand_id
1 'polypeptide(L)'
;MPSQNKSILHLAKETCLGCIIEKTRINLETIIASKIHMRAKKSQTSLPFSILITALCRNARVPLDAEKDVEDQAEKKQTKVATTRSTPIEALLFTPTLKPSGISINTVTSTDTPSSSAAISRPPLTHASLLRMGKMALSADRWATCLEAVVLGMIQMALTDAVTPLNTNIDALVDRIAVCEHKKGSTSETRFLKAAIAELRED
;
A
#
# COMPACT_ATOMS: atom_id res chain seq x y z
N MET A 1 19.37 -46.65 30.07
CA MET A 1 20.09 -46.75 28.79
C MET A 1 19.16 -46.26 27.68
N PRO A 2 19.32 -45.01 27.17
CA PRO A 2 18.53 -44.54 26.03
C PRO A 2 18.91 -45.32 24.76
N SER A 3 17.91 -45.87 24.06
CA SER A 3 18.10 -46.65 22.84
C SER A 3 18.56 -45.73 21.69
N GLN A 4 19.59 -46.15 20.92
CA GLN A 4 20.13 -45.42 19.75
C GLN A 4 19.06 -44.93 18.76
N ASN A 5 17.92 -45.62 18.65
CA ASN A 5 16.84 -45.22 17.74
C ASN A 5 16.22 -43.86 18.11
N LYS A 6 16.25 -43.45 19.39
CA LYS A 6 15.75 -42.13 19.80
C LYS A 6 16.66 -41.00 19.36
N SER A 7 17.98 -41.16 19.43
CA SER A 7 18.92 -40.09 19.04
C SER A 7 18.90 -39.80 17.54
N ILE A 8 18.69 -40.83 16.71
CA ILE A 8 18.58 -40.66 15.25
C ILE A 8 17.31 -39.87 14.88
N LEU A 9 16.18 -40.18 15.53
CA LEU A 9 14.92 -39.49 15.27
C LEU A 9 14.96 -38.02 15.69
N HIS A 10 15.54 -37.73 16.86
CA HIS A 10 15.72 -36.34 17.31
C HIS A 10 16.62 -35.55 16.35
N LEU A 11 17.71 -36.13 15.88
CA LEU A 11 18.61 -35.47 14.93
C LEU A 11 17.91 -35.14 13.60
N ALA A 12 17.15 -36.08 13.05
CA ALA A 12 16.40 -35.85 11.81
C ALA A 12 15.33 -34.75 11.95
N LYS A 13 14.67 -34.68 13.11
CA LYS A 13 13.66 -33.66 13.42
C LYS A 13 14.28 -32.25 13.47
N GLU A 14 15.39 -32.08 14.19
CA GLU A 14 16.10 -30.80 14.27
C GLU A 14 16.59 -30.33 12.90
N THR A 15 17.12 -31.26 12.09
CA THR A 15 17.62 -30.94 10.74
C THR A 15 16.48 -30.50 9.82
N CYS A 16 15.33 -31.17 9.88
CA CYS A 16 14.14 -30.82 9.09
C CYS A 16 13.59 -29.45 9.48
N LEU A 17 13.50 -29.17 10.79
CA LEU A 17 13.04 -27.88 11.30
C LEU A 17 13.96 -26.74 10.83
N GLY A 18 15.27 -26.94 10.90
CA GLY A 18 16.27 -26.01 10.38
C GLY A 18 16.07 -25.74 8.88
N CYS A 19 15.86 -26.77 8.06
CA CYS A 19 15.58 -26.60 6.63
C CYS A 19 14.30 -25.79 6.35
N ILE A 20 13.24 -25.99 7.14
CA ILE A 20 11.99 -25.24 6.99
C ILE A 20 12.19 -23.77 7.36
N ILE A 21 12.88 -23.50 8.47
CA ILE A 21 13.18 -22.13 8.94
C ILE A 21 14.10 -21.39 7.95
N GLU A 22 15.14 -22.05 7.44
CA GLU A 22 16.04 -21.45 6.44
C GLU A 22 15.28 -21.11 5.15
N LYS A 23 14.41 -22.02 4.70
CA LYS A 23 13.59 -21.83 3.50
C LYS A 23 12.57 -20.71 3.66
N THR A 24 11.90 -20.61 4.82
CA THR A 24 10.96 -19.50 5.09
C THR A 24 11.70 -18.17 5.22
N ARG A 25 12.89 -18.14 5.82
CA ARG A 25 13.74 -16.94 5.89
C ARG A 25 14.13 -16.43 4.50
N ILE A 26 14.58 -17.32 3.61
CA ILE A 26 14.94 -16.98 2.22
C ILE A 26 13.73 -16.41 1.45
N ASN A 27 12.55 -17.02 1.62
CA ASN A 27 11.33 -16.52 0.99
C ASN A 27 10.95 -15.11 1.50
N LEU A 28 11.11 -14.85 2.80
CA LEU A 28 10.78 -13.56 3.40
C LEU A 28 11.75 -12.45 2.95
N GLU A 29 13.06 -12.72 2.95
CA GLU A 29 14.09 -11.79 2.43
C GLU A 29 13.80 -11.44 0.96
N THR A 30 13.45 -12.43 0.14
CA THR A 30 13.10 -12.24 -1.27
C THR A 30 11.84 -11.39 -1.46
N ILE A 31 10.81 -11.60 -0.63
CA ILE A 31 9.58 -10.79 -0.65
C ILE A 31 9.86 -9.34 -0.24
N ILE A 32 10.65 -9.13 0.81
CA ILE A 32 11.04 -7.79 1.28
C ILE A 32 11.84 -7.06 0.20
N ALA A 33 12.82 -7.73 -0.40
CA ALA A 33 13.64 -7.17 -1.50
C ALA A 33 12.77 -6.79 -2.71
N SER A 34 11.86 -7.68 -3.13
CA SER A 34 10.93 -7.42 -4.23
C SER A 34 10.00 -6.24 -3.93
N LYS A 35 9.51 -6.13 -2.68
CA LYS A 35 8.66 -5.02 -2.23
C LYS A 35 9.40 -3.68 -2.21
N ILE A 36 10.66 -3.65 -1.76
CA ILE A 36 11.52 -2.46 -1.79
C ILE A 36 11.76 -2.05 -3.25
N HIS A 37 12.11 -3.00 -4.12
CA HIS A 37 12.33 -2.74 -5.54
C HIS A 37 11.08 -2.18 -6.23
N MET A 38 9.91 -2.77 -5.97
CA MET A 38 8.62 -2.29 -6.47
C MET A 38 8.30 -0.87 -5.99
N ARG A 39 8.57 -0.53 -4.72
CA ARG A 39 8.42 0.85 -4.22
C ARG A 39 9.39 1.81 -4.87
N ALA A 40 10.66 1.45 -4.99
CA ALA A 40 11.68 2.28 -5.64
C ALA A 40 11.30 2.59 -7.10
N LYS A 41 10.85 1.57 -7.83
CA LYS A 41 10.37 1.71 -9.21
C LYS A 41 9.09 2.55 -9.29
N LYS A 42 8.14 2.35 -8.37
CA LYS A 42 6.93 3.17 -8.26
C LYS A 42 7.28 4.64 -7.97
N SER A 43 8.25 4.92 -7.10
CA SER A 43 8.71 6.28 -6.83
C SER A 43 9.35 6.95 -8.05
N GLN A 44 10.06 6.19 -8.89
CA GLN A 44 10.57 6.69 -10.17
C GLN A 44 9.44 7.03 -11.15
N THR A 45 8.34 6.26 -11.15
CA THR A 45 7.16 6.57 -11.97
C THR A 45 6.20 7.59 -11.34
N SER A 46 6.28 7.88 -10.04
CA SER A 46 5.46 8.90 -9.36
C SER A 46 6.16 10.27 -9.27
N LEU A 47 7.46 10.32 -9.52
CA LEU A 47 8.24 11.55 -9.71
C LEU A 47 7.63 12.54 -10.71
N PRO A 48 7.03 12.17 -11.86
CA PRO A 48 6.33 13.12 -12.69
C PRO A 48 5.19 13.83 -11.96
N PHE A 49 4.49 13.17 -11.03
CA PHE A 49 3.36 13.77 -10.33
C PHE A 49 3.80 14.80 -9.28
N SER A 50 4.80 14.47 -8.44
CA SER A 50 5.34 15.43 -7.45
C SER A 50 6.15 16.55 -8.11
N ILE A 51 6.88 16.27 -9.19
CA ILE A 51 7.55 17.30 -10.00
C ILE A 51 6.51 18.20 -10.67
N LEU A 52 5.43 17.65 -11.26
CA LEU A 52 4.36 18.47 -11.83
C LEU A 52 3.69 19.35 -10.77
N ILE A 53 3.39 18.82 -9.58
CA ILE A 53 2.80 19.61 -8.49
C ILE A 53 3.77 20.72 -8.05
N THR A 54 5.06 20.41 -7.90
CA THR A 54 6.06 21.40 -7.49
C THR A 54 6.27 22.47 -8.55
N ALA A 55 6.28 22.09 -9.83
CA ALA A 55 6.36 23.01 -10.97
C ALA A 55 5.10 23.87 -11.12
N LEU A 56 3.90 23.30 -10.95
CA LEU A 56 2.64 24.04 -10.95
C LEU A 56 2.57 25.03 -9.79
N CYS A 57 2.99 24.65 -8.58
CA CYS A 57 3.05 25.56 -7.44
C CYS A 57 4.08 26.69 -7.63
N ARG A 58 5.20 26.42 -8.30
CA ARG A 58 6.21 27.43 -8.62
C ARG A 58 5.73 28.39 -9.71
N ASN A 59 5.03 27.89 -10.72
CA ASN A 59 4.42 28.69 -11.80
C ASN A 59 3.17 29.45 -11.33
N ALA A 60 2.45 28.94 -10.33
CA ALA A 60 1.32 29.60 -9.69
C ALA A 60 1.75 30.64 -8.64
N ARG A 61 3.05 30.92 -8.48
CA ARG A 61 3.49 32.19 -7.88
C ARG A 61 3.09 33.31 -8.82
N VAL A 62 1.84 33.73 -8.66
CA VAL A 62 1.26 34.94 -9.21
C VAL A 62 2.22 36.10 -8.93
N PRO A 63 2.53 36.96 -9.91
CA PRO A 63 3.26 38.21 -9.67
C PRO A 63 2.48 39.01 -8.62
N LEU A 64 2.99 39.01 -7.39
CA LEU A 64 2.47 39.81 -6.28
C LEU A 64 3.01 41.24 -6.44
N ASP A 65 2.72 41.87 -7.58
CA ASP A 65 3.03 43.27 -7.85
C ASP A 65 2.07 43.79 -8.91
N ALA A 66 0.90 44.22 -8.46
CA ALA A 66 0.01 45.10 -9.21
C ALA A 66 -0.93 45.81 -8.23
N GLU A 67 -0.35 46.64 -7.35
CA GLU A 67 -1.10 47.68 -6.66
C GLU A 67 -1.25 48.87 -7.64
N LYS A 68 -2.31 48.82 -8.45
CA LYS A 68 -2.80 49.97 -9.21
C LYS A 68 -4.33 49.97 -9.12
N ASP A 69 -4.82 50.98 -8.43
CA ASP A 69 -6.19 51.49 -8.38
C ASP A 69 -7.02 51.18 -9.63
N VAL A 70 -8.18 50.52 -9.46
CA VAL A 70 -9.42 50.89 -10.16
C VAL A 70 -10.60 50.45 -9.29
N GLU A 71 -11.15 51.42 -8.58
CA GLU A 71 -12.54 51.50 -8.14
C GLU A 71 -13.43 51.59 -9.40
N ASP A 72 -14.34 50.64 -9.60
CA ASP A 72 -15.75 50.99 -9.89
C ASP A 72 -16.69 49.79 -10.00
N GLN A 73 -17.89 50.06 -9.51
CA GLN A 73 -19.10 49.23 -9.46
C GLN A 73 -19.58 48.79 -10.86
N ALA A 74 -20.24 47.63 -10.92
CA ALA A 74 -21.68 47.55 -11.25
C ALA A 74 -22.14 46.09 -11.42
N GLU A 75 -22.80 45.60 -10.38
CA GLU A 75 -24.07 44.89 -10.41
C GLU A 75 -24.65 44.49 -11.80
N LYS A 76 -24.84 43.17 -12.04
CA LYS A 76 -26.10 42.64 -12.62
C LYS A 76 -26.17 41.10 -12.69
N LYS A 77 -27.22 40.60 -12.02
CA LYS A 77 -28.24 39.62 -12.48
C LYS A 77 -27.89 38.14 -12.71
N GLN A 78 -28.16 37.36 -11.66
CA GLN A 78 -29.20 36.31 -11.56
C GLN A 78 -29.78 35.71 -12.87
N THR A 79 -29.60 34.40 -13.09
CA THR A 79 -30.45 33.47 -13.88
C THR A 79 -30.09 32.02 -13.45
N LYS A 80 -30.82 31.37 -12.53
CA LYS A 80 -32.09 30.62 -12.65
C LYS A 80 -32.00 29.31 -13.48
N VAL A 81 -32.06 28.18 -12.73
CA VAL A 81 -32.72 26.88 -13.02
C VAL A 81 -32.16 25.98 -14.12
N ALA A 82 -31.75 24.76 -13.74
CA ALA A 82 -32.39 23.51 -14.19
C ALA A 82 -31.73 22.27 -13.55
N THR A 83 -32.57 21.48 -12.86
CA THR A 83 -32.29 20.16 -12.32
C THR A 83 -32.18 19.12 -13.43
N THR A 84 -31.09 18.35 -13.48
CA THR A 84 -31.07 17.05 -14.19
C THR A 84 -30.29 16.03 -13.37
N ARG A 85 -30.98 14.99 -12.91
CA ARG A 85 -30.39 13.76 -12.38
C ARG A 85 -29.67 13.03 -13.50
N SER A 86 -28.41 12.68 -13.31
CA SER A 86 -27.82 11.52 -13.99
C SER A 86 -26.71 10.91 -13.15
N THR A 87 -26.92 9.66 -12.78
CA THR A 87 -25.92 8.72 -12.27
C THR A 87 -25.07 8.23 -13.45
N PRO A 88 -23.74 8.22 -13.35
CA PRO A 88 -22.93 7.32 -14.17
C PRO A 88 -22.24 6.29 -13.27
N ILE A 89 -22.49 5.01 -13.57
CA ILE A 89 -21.54 3.93 -13.32
C ILE A 89 -20.32 4.25 -14.19
N GLU A 90 -19.23 4.65 -13.55
CA GLU A 90 -17.99 5.04 -14.23
C GLU A 90 -16.93 3.95 -13.97
N ALA A 91 -16.74 3.10 -14.98
CA ALA A 91 -15.56 2.26 -15.09
C ALA A 91 -14.35 3.18 -15.28
N LEU A 92 -13.48 3.25 -14.27
CA LEU A 92 -12.31 4.13 -14.25
C LEU A 92 -11.22 3.62 -15.22
N LEU A 93 -11.35 3.97 -16.50
CA LEU A 93 -10.27 3.90 -17.48
C LEU A 93 -9.59 5.26 -17.58
N PHE A 94 -8.57 5.48 -16.74
CA PHE A 94 -7.71 6.66 -16.85
C PHE A 94 -6.74 6.52 -18.03
N THR A 95 -7.02 7.19 -19.14
CA THR A 95 -6.03 7.45 -20.20
C THR A 95 -5.72 8.95 -20.25
N PRO A 96 -4.60 9.43 -19.68
CA PRO A 96 -4.24 10.83 -19.72
C PRO A 96 -3.42 11.14 -20.97
N THR A 97 -4.01 11.85 -21.93
CA THR A 97 -3.27 12.40 -23.08
C THR A 97 -2.69 13.76 -22.68
N LEU A 98 -1.43 13.78 -22.26
CA LEU A 98 -0.71 14.97 -21.80
C LEU A 98 -0.08 15.71 -23.00
N LYS A 99 -0.62 16.89 -23.36
CA LYS A 99 -0.02 17.75 -24.38
C LYS A 99 1.08 18.63 -23.74
N PRO A 100 2.30 18.70 -24.29
CA PRO A 100 3.40 19.43 -23.66
C PRO A 100 3.27 20.94 -23.92
N SER A 101 3.33 21.76 -22.87
CA SER A 101 3.42 23.22 -22.98
C SER A 101 4.83 23.65 -22.60
N GLY A 102 5.59 24.17 -23.58
CA GLY A 102 6.95 24.65 -23.38
C GLY A 102 6.98 25.97 -22.62
N ILE A 103 7.80 26.05 -21.57
CA ILE A 103 8.11 27.30 -20.86
C ILE A 103 9.62 27.33 -20.57
N SER A 104 10.25 28.41 -21.00
CA SER A 104 11.67 28.73 -20.84
C SER A 104 11.98 29.24 -19.42
N ILE A 105 13.08 28.75 -18.84
CA ILE A 105 13.53 29.06 -17.47
C ILE A 105 14.59 30.16 -17.53
N ASN A 106 14.32 31.30 -16.90
CA ASN A 106 15.33 32.32 -16.61
C ASN A 106 15.88 32.09 -15.19
N THR A 107 17.18 31.83 -15.11
CA THR A 107 17.91 31.60 -13.86
C THR A 107 18.37 32.94 -13.29
N VAL A 108 17.95 33.28 -12.07
CA VAL A 108 18.46 34.44 -11.33
C VAL A 108 19.26 33.96 -10.12
N THR A 109 20.52 34.38 -10.08
CA THR A 109 21.51 34.12 -9.03
C THR A 109 21.15 34.91 -7.77
N SER A 110 21.06 34.23 -6.62
CA SER A 110 20.75 34.84 -5.32
C SER A 110 22.06 35.03 -4.53
N THR A 111 22.34 36.27 -4.15
CA THR A 111 23.49 36.66 -3.33
C THR A 111 23.05 36.88 -1.88
N ASP A 112 23.66 36.17 -0.95
CA ASP A 112 23.34 36.22 0.48
C ASP A 112 23.72 37.57 1.11
N THR A 113 22.73 38.29 1.65
CA THR A 113 22.94 39.45 2.52
C THR A 113 22.12 39.26 3.81
N PRO A 114 22.74 39.33 5.00
CA PRO A 114 22.03 39.21 6.26
C PRO A 114 21.37 40.55 6.59
N SER A 115 20.08 40.68 6.31
CA SER A 115 19.32 41.90 6.62
C SER A 115 17.95 41.58 7.19
N SER A 116 17.73 42.13 8.39
CA SER A 116 16.47 42.56 8.99
C SER A 116 15.27 41.61 8.97
N SER A 117 14.79 41.27 10.16
CA SER A 117 13.56 40.52 10.38
C SER A 117 12.35 41.36 9.93
N ALA A 118 12.05 41.34 8.64
CA ALA A 118 10.86 41.94 8.07
C ALA A 118 9.64 41.12 8.55
N ALA A 119 8.68 41.80 9.18
CA ALA A 119 7.43 41.20 9.61
C ALA A 119 6.70 40.60 8.40
N ILE A 120 6.78 39.28 8.27
CA ILE A 120 6.14 38.52 7.19
C ILE A 120 4.62 38.61 7.41
N SER A 121 3.96 39.48 6.64
CA SER A 121 2.50 39.55 6.59
C SER A 121 1.97 38.21 6.08
N ARG A 122 1.33 37.46 6.98
CA ARG A 122 0.73 36.16 6.65
C ARG A 122 -0.55 36.43 5.86
N PRO A 123 -0.69 35.90 4.63
CA PRO A 123 -1.89 36.13 3.82
C PRO A 123 -3.16 35.77 4.60
N PRO A 124 -4.19 36.63 4.63
CA PRO A 124 -5.43 36.35 5.35
C PRO A 124 -6.04 35.03 4.86
N LEU A 125 -6.27 34.13 5.80
CA LEU A 125 -6.76 32.79 5.50
C LEU A 125 -8.24 32.89 5.10
N THR A 126 -8.53 32.88 3.80
CA THR A 126 -9.89 33.06 3.29
C THR A 126 -10.78 31.84 3.58
N HIS A 127 -12.08 32.05 3.79
CA HIS A 127 -13.06 30.99 4.00
C HIS A 127 -13.05 29.93 2.88
N ALA A 128 -12.81 30.37 1.63
CA ALA A 128 -12.65 29.48 0.48
C ALA A 128 -11.43 28.55 0.61
N SER A 129 -10.32 29.04 1.16
CA SER A 129 -9.11 28.24 1.39
C SER A 129 -9.33 27.18 2.47
N LEU A 130 -10.06 27.49 3.54
CA LEU A 130 -10.45 26.52 4.58
C LEU A 130 -11.35 25.42 4.01
N LEU A 131 -12.36 25.79 3.23
CA LEU A 131 -13.26 24.82 2.60
C LEU A 131 -12.52 23.90 1.64
N ARG A 132 -11.56 24.44 0.87
CA ARG A 132 -10.70 23.65 -0.04
C ARG A 132 -9.81 22.69 0.74
N MET A 133 -9.20 23.12 1.85
CA MET A 133 -8.41 22.25 2.72
C MET A 133 -9.26 21.11 3.30
N GLY A 134 -10.47 21.42 3.80
CA GLY A 134 -11.37 20.41 4.35
C GLY A 134 -11.74 19.33 3.34
N LYS A 135 -12.02 19.71 2.08
CA LYS A 135 -12.29 18.74 0.99
C LYS A 135 -11.08 17.86 0.68
N MET A 136 -9.87 18.41 0.72
CA MET A 136 -8.65 17.64 0.49
C MET A 136 -8.36 16.66 1.62
N ALA A 137 -8.58 17.07 2.88
CA ALA A 137 -8.46 16.18 4.03
C ALA A 137 -9.44 14.99 3.93
N LEU A 138 -10.73 15.27 3.68
CA LEU A 138 -11.75 14.22 3.49
C LEU A 138 -11.44 13.27 2.32
N SER A 139 -10.86 13.81 1.23
CA SER A 139 -10.41 12.98 0.12
C SER A 139 -9.25 12.08 0.54
N ALA A 140 -8.23 12.63 1.22
CA ALA A 140 -7.08 11.87 1.68
C ALA A 140 -7.49 10.72 2.62
N ASP A 141 -8.42 10.98 3.54
CA ASP A 141 -8.93 9.96 4.47
C ASP A 141 -9.66 8.83 3.73
N ARG A 142 -10.52 9.16 2.75
CA ARG A 142 -11.18 8.15 1.90
C ARG A 142 -10.19 7.30 1.14
N TRP A 143 -9.13 7.91 0.59
CA TRP A 143 -8.08 7.17 -0.10
C TRP A 143 -7.30 6.27 0.84
N ALA A 144 -7.00 6.71 2.06
CA ALA A 144 -6.32 5.91 3.07
C ALA A 144 -7.15 4.67 3.44
N THR A 145 -8.44 4.84 3.74
CA THR A 145 -9.34 3.72 4.05
C THR A 145 -9.48 2.75 2.86
N CYS A 146 -9.60 3.28 1.64
CA CYS A 146 -9.72 2.44 0.45
C CYS A 146 -8.45 1.62 0.19
N LEU A 147 -7.28 2.22 0.41
CA LEU A 147 -6.00 1.52 0.29
C LEU A 147 -5.84 0.44 1.36
N GLU A 148 -6.23 0.74 2.60
CA GLU A 148 -6.20 -0.21 3.71
C GLU A 148 -7.08 -1.43 3.41
N ALA A 149 -8.31 -1.22 2.96
CA ALA A 149 -9.22 -2.30 2.58
C ALA A 149 -8.65 -3.17 1.45
N VAL A 150 -8.06 -2.56 0.42
CA VAL A 150 -7.42 -3.31 -0.68
C VAL A 150 -6.23 -4.13 -0.18
N VAL A 151 -5.36 -3.54 0.65
CA VAL A 151 -4.19 -4.23 1.19
C VAL A 151 -4.60 -5.40 2.08
N LEU A 152 -5.59 -5.22 2.95
CA LEU A 152 -6.14 -6.29 3.79
C LEU A 152 -6.74 -7.41 2.94
N GLY A 153 -7.53 -7.08 1.91
CA GLY A 153 -8.10 -8.06 0.99
C GLY A 153 -7.04 -8.87 0.24
N MET A 154 -5.96 -8.21 -0.20
CA MET A 154 -4.84 -8.89 -0.86
C MET A 154 -4.09 -9.84 0.08
N ILE A 155 -3.86 -9.43 1.33
CA ILE A 155 -3.20 -10.28 2.34
C ILE A 155 -4.07 -11.49 2.66
N GLN A 156 -5.37 -11.27 2.90
CA GLN A 156 -6.30 -12.34 3.21
C GLN A 156 -6.37 -13.37 2.09
N MET A 157 -6.48 -12.92 0.84
CA MET A 157 -6.51 -13.82 -0.32
C MET A 157 -5.22 -14.62 -0.47
N ALA A 158 -4.05 -13.97 -0.32
CA ALA A 158 -2.77 -14.67 -0.37
C ALA A 158 -2.60 -15.71 0.76
N LEU A 159 -3.08 -15.40 1.97
CA LEU A 159 -3.08 -16.35 3.08
C LEU A 159 -4.02 -17.53 2.80
N THR A 160 -5.22 -17.28 2.29
CA THR A 160 -6.16 -18.33 1.90
C THR A 160 -5.56 -19.24 0.81
N ASP A 161 -4.93 -18.67 -0.21
CA ASP A 161 -4.28 -19.42 -1.29
C ASP A 161 -3.11 -20.27 -0.77
N ALA A 162 -2.38 -19.81 0.24
CA ALA A 162 -1.27 -20.56 0.84
C ALA A 162 -1.74 -21.67 1.80
N VAL A 163 -2.78 -21.41 2.59
CA VAL A 163 -3.30 -22.34 3.61
C VAL A 163 -4.14 -23.46 3.00
N THR A 164 -4.87 -23.20 1.90
CA THR A 164 -5.75 -24.20 1.27
C THR A 164 -5.02 -25.48 0.81
N PRO A 165 -3.88 -25.39 0.08
CA PRO A 165 -3.11 -26.58 -0.29
C PRO A 165 -2.50 -27.30 0.92
N LEU A 166 -2.13 -26.56 1.96
CA LEU A 166 -1.58 -27.14 3.19
C LEU A 166 -2.64 -28.00 3.90
N ASN A 167 -3.86 -27.48 4.07
CA ASN A 167 -4.99 -28.21 4.65
C ASN A 167 -5.30 -29.48 3.83
N THR A 168 -5.31 -29.36 2.50
CA THR A 168 -5.53 -30.50 1.60
C THR A 168 -4.47 -31.59 1.79
N ASN A 169 -3.20 -31.22 1.98
CA ASN A 169 -2.12 -32.17 2.26
C ASN A 169 -2.26 -32.83 3.64
N ILE A 170 -2.70 -32.08 4.66
CA ILE A 170 -2.97 -32.63 5.99
C ILE A 170 -4.10 -33.66 5.92
N ASP A 171 -5.19 -33.37 5.22
CA ASP A 171 -6.29 -34.32 5.00
C ASP A 171 -5.81 -35.59 4.28
N ALA A 172 -5.04 -35.43 3.19
CA ALA A 172 -4.47 -36.58 2.48
C ALA A 172 -3.52 -37.43 3.36
N LEU A 173 -2.80 -36.82 4.30
CA LEU A 173 -1.98 -37.55 5.27
C LEU A 173 -2.84 -38.33 6.27
N VAL A 174 -3.92 -37.72 6.77
CA VAL A 174 -4.89 -38.40 7.66
C VAL A 174 -5.47 -39.64 6.98
N ASP A 175 -5.87 -39.53 5.72
CA ASP A 175 -6.40 -40.67 4.95
C ASP A 175 -5.36 -41.79 4.78
N ARG A 176 -4.12 -41.42 4.45
CA ARG A 176 -3.01 -42.39 4.32
C ARG A 176 -2.70 -43.10 5.63
N ILE A 177 -2.80 -42.41 6.76
CA ILE A 177 -2.62 -43.01 8.09
C ILE A 177 -3.75 -43.99 8.37
N ALA A 178 -5.01 -43.63 8.09
CA ALA A 178 -6.16 -44.52 8.26
C ALA A 178 -6.03 -45.81 7.43
N VAL A 179 -5.59 -45.70 6.17
CA VAL A 179 -5.30 -46.87 5.31
C VAL A 179 -4.16 -47.73 5.89
N CYS A 180 -3.12 -47.12 6.44
CA CYS A 180 -2.02 -47.84 7.09
C CYS A 180 -2.47 -48.58 8.37
N GLU A 181 -3.25 -47.91 9.22
CA GLU A 181 -3.81 -48.48 10.46
C GLU A 181 -4.70 -49.70 10.14
N HIS A 182 -5.50 -49.63 9.07
CA HIS A 182 -6.35 -50.74 8.67
C HIS A 182 -5.55 -51.97 8.22
N LYS A 183 -4.43 -51.77 7.50
CA LYS A 183 -3.61 -52.88 6.97
C LYS A 183 -2.67 -53.52 8.00
N LYS A 184 -2.14 -52.73 8.93
CA LYS A 184 -1.07 -53.16 9.85
C LYS A 184 -1.50 -53.18 11.33
N GLY A 185 -2.70 -52.71 11.64
CA GLY A 185 -3.13 -52.41 13.01
C GLY A 185 -2.58 -51.07 13.50
N SER A 186 -3.11 -50.61 14.64
CA SER A 186 -2.66 -49.36 15.27
C SER A 186 -1.31 -49.58 15.95
N THR A 187 -0.24 -49.03 15.36
CA THR A 187 1.10 -49.01 15.96
C THR A 187 1.29 -47.76 16.81
N SER A 188 2.24 -47.80 17.74
CA SER A 188 2.63 -46.62 18.53
C SER A 188 3.05 -45.43 17.65
N GLU A 189 3.68 -45.71 16.50
CA GLU A 189 4.06 -44.70 15.50
C GLU A 189 2.84 -44.01 14.87
N THR A 190 1.82 -44.78 14.45
CA THR A 190 0.59 -44.21 13.88
C THR A 190 -0.15 -43.33 14.89
N ARG A 191 -0.18 -43.73 16.17
CA ARG A 191 -0.78 -42.93 17.24
C ARG A 191 -0.03 -41.62 17.49
N PHE A 192 1.30 -41.66 17.47
CA PHE A 192 2.12 -40.46 17.61
C PHE A 192 1.92 -39.48 16.45
N LEU A 193 1.93 -39.98 15.21
CA LEU A 193 1.73 -39.13 14.02
C LEU A 193 0.33 -38.50 14.01
N LYS A 194 -0.69 -39.24 14.45
CA LYS A 194 -2.06 -38.73 14.58
C LYS A 194 -2.17 -37.62 15.64
N ALA A 195 -1.46 -37.76 16.76
CA ALA A 195 -1.38 -36.71 17.78
C ALA A 195 -0.68 -35.44 17.25
N ALA A 196 0.42 -35.58 16.51
CA ALA A 196 1.11 -34.45 15.90
C ALA A 196 0.26 -33.73 14.84
N ILE A 197 -0.54 -34.47 14.06
CA ILE A 197 -1.48 -33.86 13.10
C ILE A 197 -2.63 -33.15 13.82
N ALA A 198 -3.10 -33.68 14.95
CA ALA A 198 -4.10 -32.98 15.77
C ALA A 198 -3.56 -31.66 16.31
N GLU A 199 -2.32 -31.64 16.81
CA GLU A 199 -1.64 -30.41 17.25
C GLU A 199 -1.53 -29.38 16.12
N LEU A 200 -1.13 -29.80 14.91
CA LEU A 200 -1.05 -28.93 13.73
C LEU A 200 -2.40 -28.35 13.26
N ARG A 201 -3.54 -28.89 13.70
CA ARG A 201 -4.87 -28.37 13.34
C ARG A 201 -5.41 -27.34 14.33
N GLU A 202 -4.86 -27.30 15.54
CA GLU A 202 -5.26 -26.35 16.59
C GLU A 202 -4.51 -25.02 16.50
N ASP A 203 -3.38 -24.99 15.77
CA ASP A 203 -2.58 -23.79 15.44
C ASP A 203 -3.14 -23.02 14.22
#